data_AF-A0A4V5TIA6-F1
#
_entry.id   AF-A0A4V5TIA6-F1
#
_cell.length_a   1.000
_cell.length_b   1.000
_cell.length_c   1.000
_cell.angle_alpha   90.00
_cell.angle_beta   90.00
_cell.angle_gamma   90.00
#
_symmetry.space_group_name_H-M   'P 1'
#
loop_
_entity.id
_entity.type
_entity.pdbx_description
1 polymer ?
#
loop_
_entity_poly.entity_id
_entity_poly.type
_entity_poly.pdbx_seq_one_letter_code
_entity_poly.pdbx_strand_id
1 'polypeptide(L)' 'MEYKLDAFEVIELMQPKIKKLLYQTAASNREDLEQELNLLIIESVGKIKLNDMPSFSDLVSHIEI' A
#
# COMPACT_ATOMS: atom_id res chain seq x y z
N MET A 1 2.77 -9.53 -19.94
CA MET A 1 2.80 -8.11 -19.54
C MET A 1 3.06 -8.12 -18.04
N GLU A 2 4.21 -7.66 -17.60
CA GLU A 2 4.58 -7.68 -16.17
C GLU A 2 3.73 -6.60 -15.49
N TYR A 3 2.76 -7.02 -14.66
CA TYR A 3 1.96 -6.08 -13.87
C TYR A 3 2.88 -5.52 -12.79
N LYS A 4 3.38 -4.30 -13.01
CA LYS A 4 4.13 -3.56 -12.01
C LYS A 4 3.16 -2.62 -11.32
N LEU A 5 2.93 -2.82 -10.02
CA LEU A 5 2.22 -1.81 -9.23
C LEU A 5 3.03 -0.51 -9.27
N ASP A 6 2.39 0.61 -9.63
CA ASP A 6 3.01 1.92 -9.48
C ASP A 6 2.88 2.37 -8.01
N ALA A 7 4.00 2.71 -7.38
CA ALA A 7 4.00 3.20 -6.03
C ALA A 7 3.18 4.49 -5.88
N PHE A 8 3.12 5.34 -6.91
CA PHE A 8 2.31 6.55 -6.88
C PHE A 8 0.82 6.24 -6.83
N GLU A 9 0.34 5.27 -7.61
CA GLU A 9 -1.05 4.82 -7.58
C GLU A 9 -1.42 4.26 -6.20
N VAL A 10 -0.53 3.47 -5.59
CA VAL A 10 -0.74 2.95 -4.22
C VAL A 10 -0.79 4.08 -3.20
N ILE A 11 0.12 5.05 -3.30
CA ILE A 11 0.12 6.20 -2.39
C ILE A 11 -1.22 6.94 -2.51
N GLU A 12 -1.69 7.26 -3.71
CA GLU A 12 -2.97 7.94 -3.93
C GLU A 12 -4.16 7.16 -3.32
N LEU A 13 -4.20 5.84 -3.50
CA LEU A 13 -5.22 4.97 -2.90
C LEU A 13 -5.13 4.98 -1.36
N MET A 14 -3.93 5.12 -0.81
CA MET A 14 -3.67 5.09 0.64
C MET A 14 -3.84 6.46 1.32
N GLN A 15 -3.80 7.57 0.56
CA GLN A 15 -3.91 8.95 1.08
C GLN A 15 -5.09 9.17 2.05
N PRO A 16 -6.33 8.69 1.79
CA PRO A 16 -7.45 8.88 2.72
C PRO A 16 -7.19 8.25 4.09
N LYS A 17 -6.53 7.08 4.10
CA LYS A 17 -6.19 6.34 5.32
C LYS A 17 -5.00 6.98 6.05
N ILE A 18 -3.95 7.38 5.31
CA ILE A 18 -2.78 8.08 5.84
C ILE A 18 -3.23 9.35 6.57
N LYS A 19 -3.99 10.22 5.88
CA LYS A 19 -4.46 11.49 6.46
C LYS A 19 -5.29 11.29 7.72
N LYS A 20 -6.20 10.29 7.74
CA LYS A 20 -6.99 9.96 8.93
C LYS A 20 -6.11 9.57 10.13
N LEU A 21 -5.04 8.82 9.89
CA LEU A 21 -4.13 8.35 10.94
C LEU A 21 -3.14 9.44 11.40
N LEU A 22 -2.70 10.32 10.51
CA LEU A 22 -1.82 11.45 10.87
C LEU A 22 -2.42 12.35 11.94
N TYR A 23 -3.75 12.51 11.98
CA TYR A 23 -4.42 13.28 13.03
C TYR A 23 -4.29 12.67 14.43
N GLN A 24 -3.95 11.39 14.55
CA GLN A 24 -3.65 10.72 15.83
C GLN A 24 -2.23 10.99 16.32
N THR A 25 -1.41 11.69 15.52
CA THR A 25 -0.03 12.06 15.84
C THR A 25 0.04 13.55 16.19
N ALA A 26 1.01 13.92 17.03
CA ALA A 26 1.31 15.31 17.37
C ALA A 26 1.58 16.13 16.09
N ALA A 27 1.03 17.34 16.02
CA ALA A 27 1.07 18.17 14.80
C ALA A 27 2.50 18.39 14.27
N SER A 28 3.48 18.54 15.16
CA SER A 28 4.90 18.71 14.84
C SER A 28 5.51 17.53 14.09
N ASN A 29 4.95 16.32 14.23
CA ASN A 29 5.51 15.10 13.68
C ASN A 29 4.72 14.57 12.48
N ARG A 30 3.63 15.26 12.07
CA ARG A 30 2.73 14.76 11.02
C ARG A 30 3.38 14.78 9.65
N GLU A 31 4.10 15.84 9.32
CA GLU A 31 4.77 15.98 8.03
C GLU A 31 5.88 14.93 7.86
N ASP A 32 6.72 14.77 8.88
CA ASP A 32 7.79 13.76 8.88
C ASP A 32 7.19 12.34 8.75
N LEU A 33 6.16 12.03 9.53
CA LEU A 33 5.50 10.73 9.49
C LEU A 33 4.82 10.46 8.13
N GLU A 34 4.24 11.48 7.49
CA GLU A 34 3.67 11.36 6.15
C GLU A 34 4.74 10.99 5.12
N GLN A 35 5.90 11.64 5.18
CA GLN A 35 7.03 11.34 4.29
C GLN A 35 7.57 9.94 4.52
N GLU A 36 7.77 9.53 5.78
CA GLU A 36 8.21 8.17 6.13
C GLU A 36 7.23 7.10 5.61
N LEU A 37 5.92 7.32 5.76
CA LEU A 37 4.90 6.40 5.25
C LEU A 37 4.94 6.29 3.72
N ASN A 38 5.14 7.40 3.01
CA ASN A 38 5.24 7.39 1.55
C ASN A 38 6.48 6.62 1.08
N LEU A 39 7.64 6.82 1.73
CA LEU A 39 8.87 6.06 1.44
C LEU A 39 8.68 4.57 1.71
N LEU A 40 8.05 4.22 2.83
CA LEU A 40 7.75 2.83 3.18
C LEU A 40 6.85 2.16 2.13
N ILE A 41 5.86 2.88 1.58
CA ILE A 41 5.00 2.37 0.51
C ILE A 41 5.82 2.12 -0.76
N ILE A 42 6.67 3.07 -1.17
CA ILE A 42 7.54 2.92 -2.35
C ILE A 42 8.44 1.69 -2.22
N GLU A 43 9.10 1.54 -1.07
CA GLU A 43 9.95 0.38 -0.80
C GLU A 43 9.16 -0.92 -0.81
N SER A 44 7.98 -0.92 -0.20
CA SER A 44 7.13 -2.12 -0.11
C SER A 44 6.65 -2.55 -1.49
N VAL A 45 6.19 -1.61 -2.32
CA VAL A 45 5.79 -1.88 -3.70
C VAL A 45 6.95 -2.44 -4.51
N GLY A 46 8.16 -1.91 -4.35
CA GLY A 46 9.36 -2.44 -4.99
C GLY A 46 9.77 -3.85 -4.54
N LYS A 47 9.38 -4.26 -3.32
CA LYS A 47 9.67 -5.58 -2.73
C LYS A 47 8.59 -6.63 -3.02
N ILE A 48 7.36 -6.22 -3.34
CA ILE A 48 6.26 -7.14 -3.60
C ILE A 48 6.49 -7.84 -4.96
N LYS A 49 6.77 -9.13 -4.92
CA LYS A 49 6.67 -10.01 -6.09
C LYS A 49 5.20 -10.38 -6.31
N LEU A 50 4.48 -9.56 -7.08
CA LEU A 50 3.07 -9.82 -7.40
C LEU A 50 2.86 -11.15 -8.15
N ASN A 51 3.91 -11.70 -8.76
CA ASN A 51 3.85 -12.93 -9.52
C ASN A 51 3.47 -14.17 -8.68
N ASP A 52 3.67 -14.15 -7.36
CA ASP A 52 3.34 -15.26 -6.46
C ASP A 52 2.04 -15.02 -5.66
N MET A 53 1.38 -13.88 -5.86
CA MET A 53 0.13 -13.58 -5.14
C MET A 53 -1.06 -14.17 -5.90
N PRO A 54 -1.83 -15.10 -5.29
CA PRO A 54 -3.02 -15.65 -5.94
C PRO A 54 -3.99 -14.51 -6.27
N SER A 55 -4.58 -14.54 -7.46
CA SER A 55 -5.61 -13.58 -7.82
C SER A 55 -6.84 -13.75 -6.92
N PHE A 56 -7.69 -12.74 -6.82
CA PHE A 56 -8.95 -12.86 -6.07
C PHE A 56 -9.78 -14.08 -6.52
N SER A 57 -9.77 -14.39 -7.83
CA SER A 57 -10.45 -15.56 -8.37
C SER A 57 -9.81 -16.87 -7.92
N ASP A 58 -8.47 -16.92 -7.83
CA ASP A 58 -7.76 -18.09 -7.33
C ASP A 58 -8.05 -18.30 -5.84
N LEU A 59 -8.21 -17.23 -5.05
CA LEU A 59 -8.58 -17.36 -3.65
C LEU A 59 -10.00 -17.90 -3.45
N VAL A 60 -10.96 -17.44 -4.26
CA VAL A 60 -12.36 -17.89 -4.17
C VAL A 60 -12.48 -19.36 -4.56
N SER A 61 -11.76 -19.83 -5.59
CA SER A 61 -11.77 -21.23 -6.01
C SER A 61 -11.18 -22.20 -4.97
N HIS A 62 -10.36 -21.71 -4.03
CA HIS A 62 -9.87 -22.50 -2.90
C HIS A 62 -10.85 -22.56 -1.71
N ILE A 63 -11.91 -21.75 -1.71
CA ILE A 63 -12.91 -21.68 -0.64
C ILE A 63 -14.20 -22.43 -1.00
N GLU A 64 -14.46 -22.64 -2.30
CA GLU A 64 -15.56 -23.49 -2.76
C GLU A 64 -15.19 -24.97 -2.58
N ILE A 65 -15.76 -25.60 -1.54
CA ILE A 65 -15.82 -27.06 -1.32
C ILE A 65 -17.03 -27.63 -2.05
#